data_AF-A0A920HVX4-F1
#
_entry.id   AF-A0A920HVX4-F1
#
_cell.length_a   1.000
_cell.length_b   1.000
_cell.length_c   1.000
_cell.angle_alpha   90.00
_cell.angle_beta   90.00
_cell.angle_gamma   90.00
#
_symmetry.space_group_name_H-M   'P 1'
#
loop_
_entity.id
_entity.type
_entity.pdbx_description
1 polymer ?
#
loop_
_entity_poly.entity_id
_entity_poly.type
_entity_poly.pdbx_seq_one_letter_code
_entity_poly.pdbx_strand_id
1 'polypeptide(L)'
;MNLEGLINISGKNGLFKVISNSKNMIIVESLVDKKRIPVHSGNQANMLEEIGIYTYNDTKPLSSVFEDIAKKRIIIKLYHTNYQKMN
;
A
#
# COMPACT_ATOMS: atom_id res chain seq x y z
N MET A 1 6.40 -5.86 4.55
CA MET A 1 5.42 -4.79 4.79
C MET A 1 4.05 -5.44 4.81
N ASN A 2 3.25 -5.21 5.85
CA ASN A 2 1.89 -5.74 5.91
C ASN A 2 0.92 -4.79 5.17
N LEU A 3 0.23 -5.29 4.15
CA LEU A 3 -0.78 -4.57 3.36
C LEU A 3 -2.21 -5.07 3.62
N GLU A 4 -2.38 -5.99 4.57
CA GLU A 4 -3.65 -6.63 4.88
C GLU A 4 -4.75 -5.62 5.23
N GLY A 5 -5.89 -5.76 4.56
CA GLY A 5 -7.05 -4.89 4.76
C GLY A 5 -6.85 -3.44 4.29
N LEU A 6 -5.73 -3.10 3.63
CA LEU A 6 -5.57 -1.82 2.95
C LEU A 6 -6.20 -1.87 1.56
N ILE A 7 -7.01 -0.87 1.25
CA ILE A 7 -7.75 -0.81 -0.01
C ILE A 7 -7.63 0.55 -0.69
N ASN A 8 -7.64 0.51 -2.02
CA ASN A 8 -7.99 1.64 -2.85
C ASN A 8 -9.50 1.58 -3.17
N ILE A 9 -10.15 2.73 -3.20
CA ILE A 9 -11.57 2.84 -3.58
C ILE A 9 -11.66 3.77 -4.77
N SER A 10 -12.14 3.25 -5.89
CA SER A 10 -12.26 4.01 -7.14
C SER A 10 -13.09 5.27 -6.94
N GLY A 11 -12.61 6.40 -7.45
CA GLY A 11 -13.26 7.71 -7.30
C GLY A 11 -13.07 8.37 -5.92
N LYS A 12 -12.35 7.74 -4.98
CA LYS A 12 -11.93 8.36 -3.71
C LYS A 12 -10.42 8.52 -3.68
N ASN A 13 -9.96 9.69 -3.22
CA ASN A 13 -8.54 9.95 -3.05
C ASN A 13 -8.00 9.26 -1.81
N GLY A 14 -6.76 8.78 -1.91
CA GLY A 14 -6.04 8.17 -0.79
C GLY A 14 -6.29 6.68 -0.63
N LEU A 15 -5.87 6.17 0.53
CA LEU A 15 -5.97 4.77 0.93
C LEU A 15 -6.84 4.64 2.17
N PHE A 16 -7.49 3.49 2.28
CA PHE A 16 -8.41 3.19 3.36
C PHE A 16 -8.06 1.85 3.98
N LYS A 17 -8.37 1.68 5.27
CA LYS A 17 -8.27 0.41 5.98
C LYS A 17 -9.67 -0.12 6.25
N VAL A 18 -9.91 -1.40 5.95
CA VAL A 18 -11.15 -2.07 6.31
C VAL A 18 -11.22 -2.24 7.84
N ILE A 19 -12.29 -1.74 8.44
CA ILE A 19 -12.56 -1.86 9.89
C ILE A 19 -13.58 -2.96 10.16
N SER A 20 -14.60 -3.07 9.32
CA SER A 20 -15.60 -4.13 9.39
C SER A 20 -16.21 -4.41 8.03
N ASN A 21 -16.60 -5.66 7.80
CA ASN A 21 -17.25 -6.11 6.58
C ASN A 21 -18.64 -6.69 6.90
N SER A 22 -19.66 -6.26 6.16
CA SER A 22 -21.04 -6.74 6.21
C SER A 22 -21.51 -7.05 4.80
N LYS A 23 -22.57 -7.86 4.65
CA LYS A 23 -23.00 -8.45 3.37
C LYS A 23 -23.06 -7.45 2.19
N ASN A 24 -23.51 -6.21 2.44
CA ASN A 24 -23.68 -5.18 1.40
C ASN A 24 -22.89 -3.87 1.69
N MET A 25 -22.07 -3.86 2.74
CA MET A 25 -21.42 -2.64 3.22
C MET A 25 -20.12 -2.97 3.93
N ILE A 26 -19.08 -2.19 3.65
CA ILE A 26 -17.84 -2.18 4.42
C ILE A 26 -17.69 -0.83 5.12
N ILE A 27 -17.22 -0.85 6.37
CA ILE A 27 -16.80 0.36 7.07
C ILE A 27 -15.29 0.46 6.89
N VAL A 28 -14.84 1.60 6.37
CA VAL A 28 -13.43 1.84 6.08
C VAL A 28 -12.97 3.12 6.77
N GLU A 29 -11.71 3.14 7.18
CA GLU A 29 -11.06 4.28 7.79
C GLU A 29 -10.01 4.85 6.85
N SER A 30 -10.08 6.13 6.55
CA SER A 30 -9.07 6.83 5.75
C SER A 30 -7.74 6.89 6.49
N LEU A 31 -6.65 6.55 5.81
CA LEU A 31 -5.32 6.59 6.40
C LEU A 31 -4.84 8.02 6.66
N VAL A 32 -5.40 9.01 5.95
CA VAL A 32 -4.97 10.42 5.99
C VAL A 32 -5.60 11.15 7.17
N ASP A 33 -6.93 11.12 7.27
CA ASP A 33 -7.70 11.94 8.22
C ASP A 33 -8.40 11.11 9.31
N LYS A 34 -8.22 9.79 9.31
CA LYS A 34 -8.81 8.84 10.28
C LYS A 34 -10.34 8.85 10.31
N LYS A 35 -11.00 9.45 9.31
CA LYS A 35 -12.45 9.44 9.22
C LYS A 35 -12.95 8.07 8.75
N ARG A 36 -14.07 7.65 9.33
CA ARG A 36 -14.76 6.42 8.96
C ARG A 36 -15.89 6.73 8.00
N ILE A 37 -15.95 5.98 6.91
CA ILE A 37 -16.99 6.10 5.90
C ILE A 37 -17.58 4.73 5.58
N PRO A 38 -18.91 4.64 5.42
CA PRO A 38 -19.53 3.46 4.86
C PRO A 38 -19.30 3.43 3.35
N VAL A 39 -18.95 2.27 2.82
CA VAL A 39 -18.77 2.01 1.39
C VAL A 39 -19.63 0.82 1.00
N HIS A 40 -20.52 1.03 0.02
CA HIS A 40 -21.39 -0.02 -0.49
C HIS A 40 -20.67 -0.86 -1.53
N SER A 41 -21.06 -2.13 -1.66
CA SER A 41 -20.43 -3.15 -2.53
C SER A 41 -20.41 -2.81 -4.03
N GLY A 42 -21.13 -1.78 -4.47
CA GLY A 42 -21.11 -1.31 -5.86
C GLY A 42 -19.87 -0.48 -6.23
N ASN A 43 -19.10 -0.01 -5.24
CA ASN A 43 -17.86 0.70 -5.50
C ASN A 43 -16.75 -0.30 -5.81
N GLN A 44 -16.07 -0.14 -6.94
CA GLN A 44 -14.87 -0.90 -7.26
C GLN A 44 -13.76 -0.57 -6.25
N ALA A 45 -13.47 -1.52 -5.36
CA ALA A 45 -12.41 -1.45 -4.38
C ALA A 45 -11.39 -2.56 -4.65
N ASN A 46 -10.11 -2.22 -4.57
CA ASN A 46 -9.01 -3.16 -4.78
C ASN A 46 -8.22 -3.31 -3.48
N MET A 47 -8.02 -4.55 -3.03
CA MET A 47 -7.18 -4.84 -1.87
C MET A 47 -5.71 -4.83 -2.28
N LEU A 48 -4.89 -4.04 -1.58
CA LEU A 48 -3.48 -3.86 -1.95
C LEU A 48 -2.68 -5.15 -1.79
N GLU A 49 -3.09 -6.04 -0.90
CA GLU A 49 -2.47 -7.35 -0.69
C GLU A 49 -2.68 -8.33 -1.85
N GLU A 50 -3.74 -8.13 -2.65
CA GLU A 50 -4.06 -8.98 -3.81
C GLU A 50 -3.35 -8.51 -5.09
N ILE A 51 -2.68 -7.35 -5.06
CA ILE A 51 -2.02 -6.79 -6.24
C ILE A 51 -0.68 -7.49 -6.50
N GLY A 52 -0.59 -8.14 -7.65
CA GLY A 52 0.64 -8.65 -8.25
C GLY A 52 1.23 -7.71 -9.30
N ILE A 53 2.55 -7.58 -9.33
CA ILE A 53 3.31 -6.79 -10.29
C ILE A 53 4.05 -7.74 -11.23
N TYR A 54 3.75 -7.65 -12.52
CA TYR A 54 4.48 -8.38 -13.55
C TYR A 54 5.92 -7.86 -13.65
N THR A 55 6.85 -8.79 -13.65
CA THR A 55 8.28 -8.58 -13.85
C THR A 55 8.71 -9.31 -15.12
N TYR A 56 9.98 -9.16 -15.52
CA TYR A 56 10.49 -9.77 -16.76
C TYR A 56 10.24 -11.29 -16.85
N ASN A 57 10.31 -12.00 -15.72
CA ASN A 57 10.27 -13.46 -15.70
C ASN A 57 9.16 -14.04 -14.81
N ASP A 58 8.46 -13.21 -14.01
CA ASP A 58 7.52 -13.68 -12.98
C ASP A 58 6.56 -12.57 -12.53
N THR A 59 5.64 -12.88 -11.62
CA THR A 59 4.80 -11.93 -10.89
C THR A 59 5.24 -11.82 -9.43
N LYS A 60 5.48 -10.61 -8.94
CA LYS A 60 5.81 -10.37 -7.53
C LYS A 60 4.67 -9.66 -6.81
N PRO A 61 4.37 -10.01 -5.54
CA PRO A 61 3.43 -9.24 -4.73
C PRO A 61 3.88 -7.78 -4.55
N LEU A 62 2.93 -6.85 -4.53
CA LEU A 62 3.20 -5.41 -4.34
C LEU A 62 4.00 -5.12 -3.06
N SER A 63 3.72 -5.85 -1.97
CA SER A 63 4.44 -5.74 -0.69
C SER A 63 5.94 -6.01 -0.84
N SER A 64 6.32 -7.05 -1.59
CA SER A 64 7.71 -7.41 -1.87
C SER A 64 8.41 -6.33 -2.70
N VAL A 65 7.73 -5.77 -3.70
CA VAL A 65 8.28 -4.68 -4.52
C VAL A 65 8.58 -3.44 -3.67
N PHE A 66 7.68 -3.06 -2.76
CA PHE A 66 7.94 -1.93 -1.86
C PHE A 66 9.11 -2.18 -0.92
N GLU A 67 9.29 -3.41 -0.43
CA GLU A 67 10.46 -3.76 0.37
C GLU A 67 11.77 -3.64 -0.41
N ASP A 68 11.79 -4.14 -1.65
CA ASP A 68 12.97 -4.06 -2.53
C ASP A 68 13.34 -2.59 -2.81
N ILE A 69 12.35 -1.74 -3.07
CA ILE A 69 12.54 -0.29 -3.25
C ILE A 69 13.11 0.35 -1.98
N ALA A 70 12.55 0.04 -0.80
CA ALA A 70 12.99 0.60 0.47
C ALA A 70 14.44 0.20 0.79
N LYS A 71 14.78 -1.09 0.62
CA LYS A 71 16.15 -1.60 0.80
C LYS A 71 17.13 -0.87 -0.11
N LYS A 72 16.83 -0.75 -1.40
CA LYS A 72 17.67 -0.04 -2.37
C LYS A 72 17.89 1.43 -1.98
N ARG A 73 16.84 2.13 -1.54
CA ARG A 73 16.93 3.53 -1.07
C ARG A 73 17.86 3.66 0.15
N ILE A 74 17.71 2.78 1.14
CA ILE A 74 18.53 2.79 2.36
C ILE A 74 20.01 2.61 1.99
N ILE A 75 20.32 1.62 1.15
CA ILE A 75 21.69 1.35 0.70
C ILE A 75 22.30 2.59 0.03
N ILE A 76 21.59 3.20 -0.93
CA ILE A 76 22.06 4.42 -1.61
C ILE A 76 22.31 5.56 -0.61
N LYS A 77 21.40 5.75 0.37
CA LYS A 77 21.55 6.78 1.39
C LYS A 77 22.76 6.54 2.30
N LEU A 78 23.04 5.30 2.66
CA LEU A 78 24.22 4.93 3.47
C LEU A 78 25.52 5.22 2.73
N TYR A 79 25.62 4.83 1.44
CA TYR A 79 26.78 5.16 0.61
C TYR A 79 27.03 6.66 0.53
N HIS A 80 25.98 7.45 0.26
CA HIS A 80 26.10 8.90 0.19
C HIS A 80 26.53 9.51 1.53
N THR A 81 25.94 9.06 2.63
CA THR A 81 26.27 9.55 3.99
C THR A 81 27.72 9.25 4.36
N ASN A 82 28.23 8.07 4.03
CA ASN A 82 29.62 7.70 4.32
C ASN A 82 30.60 8.51 3.46
N TYR A 83 30.28 8.77 2.19
CA TYR A 83 31.11 9.60 1.32
C TYR A 83 31.26 11.04 1.86
N GLN A 84 30.17 11.63 2.36
CA GLN A 84 30.20 12.99 2.94
C GLN A 84 30.94 13.08 4.29
N LYS A 85 31.19 11.96 4.97
CA LYS A 85 31.93 11.93 6.24
C LYS A 85 33.44 11.73 6.06
N MET A 86 33.86 11.28 4.89
CA MET A 86 35.28 11.05 4.56
C MET A 86 35.94 12.27 3.91
N ASN A 87 35.14 13.28 3.53
CA ASN A 87 35.56 14.61 3.08
C ASN A 87 35.18 15.65 4.13
#